data_AF-A0A1H0SG61-F1
#
_entry.id   AF-A0A1H0SG61-F1
#
_cell.length_a   1.000
_cell.length_b   1.000
_cell.length_c   1.000
_cell.angle_alpha   90.00
_cell.angle_beta   90.00
_cell.angle_gamma   90.00
#
_symmetry.space_group_name_H-M   'P 1'
#
loop_
_entity.id
_entity.type
_entity.pdbx_description
1 polymer ?
#
loop_
_entity_poly.entity_id
_entity_poly.type
_entity_poly.pdbx_seq_one_letter_code
_entity_poly.pdbx_strand_id
1 'polypeptide(L)'
;MPDQTAVALPPSLVTRIVEYVVDRYPDKSFGYLVAPRGESRPHDFIGFEGNVRNSARWKHGFESRGQYFVDHPDAGFVAAEDESWRVQKMLQENDLHEVAVFHTHRRHPGNFSVIDYDLHTSRFDSMWHLIISLRNPDQPQLRAFSATARGIRELAVHLGSPSSDEPLPPDWREALELDEAGRPRCPDSRTIVRSVAHLAARADKEAYEELVTHGLYRHAEDRYQEFVTPWLEELAGGVFQMGSPSPAVQHFCGETPRHEVALSPFALSRVPVTNRLYTLLVPDHAYPSAEAELPVVGVSWYDAVLFAGWVGCRLPTEAEWEFACGAGSAHDWCCAAEVLPAHSWCSDNAGGRRHPVGTRAPNAWGLYDMHGNVWEWCADTYFPDFYSWSPRRDPFAHNGGLNLAATEHKVSRGGGYLALPEMCRTRFRLHDPAGYSAPDLGFRLARGPRPVREGEDNVPW
;
A
#
# COMPACT_ATOMS: atom_id res chain seq x y z
N MET A 1 -8.84 1.55 26.63
CA MET A 1 -8.75 1.71 25.17
C MET A 1 -7.54 2.53 24.70
N PRO A 2 -7.11 3.67 25.30
CA PRO A 2 -6.02 4.50 24.74
C PRO A 2 -4.66 3.82 24.59
N ASP A 3 -4.39 2.78 25.40
CA ASP A 3 -3.09 2.09 25.43
C ASP A 3 -3.08 0.78 24.64
N GLN A 4 -4.19 0.42 23.98
CA GLN A 4 -4.24 -0.81 23.20
C GLN A 4 -3.43 -0.67 21.92
N THR A 5 -2.36 -1.47 21.76
CA THR A 5 -1.49 -1.48 20.58
C THR A 5 -1.81 -2.60 19.60
N ALA A 6 -2.62 -3.58 20.03
CA ALA A 6 -2.97 -4.74 19.23
C ALA A 6 -4.38 -5.26 19.55
N VAL A 7 -4.97 -5.99 18.60
CA VAL A 7 -6.24 -6.72 18.72
C VAL A 7 -6.00 -8.19 18.37
N ALA A 8 -6.63 -9.10 19.11
CA ALA A 8 -6.57 -10.53 18.85
C ALA A 8 -7.89 -10.99 18.23
N LEU A 9 -7.84 -11.45 16.97
CA LEU A 9 -8.99 -11.97 16.25
C LEU A 9 -8.91 -13.50 16.18
N PRO A 10 -9.94 -14.24 16.66
CA PRO A 10 -10.02 -15.67 16.42
C PRO A 10 -9.99 -15.99 14.91
N PRO A 11 -9.18 -16.96 14.44
CA PRO A 11 -9.14 -17.31 13.02
C PRO A 11 -10.52 -17.68 12.45
N SER A 12 -11.34 -18.40 13.21
CA SER A 12 -12.71 -18.74 12.81
C SER A 12 -13.62 -17.52 12.65
N LEU A 13 -13.44 -16.48 13.46
CA LEU A 13 -14.18 -15.22 13.30
C LEU A 13 -13.74 -14.52 12.01
N VAL A 14 -12.43 -14.49 11.74
CA VAL A 14 -11.85 -13.88 10.54
C VAL A 14 -12.35 -14.57 9.27
N THR A 15 -12.35 -15.90 9.23
CA THR A 15 -12.91 -16.66 8.11
C THR A 15 -14.38 -16.28 7.87
N ARG A 16 -15.23 -16.35 8.91
CA ARG A 16 -16.66 -16.07 8.75
C ARG A 16 -16.95 -14.63 8.33
N ILE A 17 -16.23 -13.64 8.87
CA ILE A 17 -16.47 -12.24 8.50
C ILE A 17 -15.97 -11.94 7.09
N VAL A 18 -14.85 -12.55 6.67
CA VAL A 18 -14.35 -12.43 5.29
C VAL A 18 -15.34 -13.04 4.30
N GLU A 19 -15.81 -14.27 4.56
CA GLU A 19 -16.86 -14.93 3.76
C GLU A 19 -18.10 -14.03 3.66
N TYR A 20 -18.59 -13.52 4.79
CA TYR A 20 -19.75 -12.63 4.83
C TYR A 20 -19.59 -11.37 3.96
N VAL A 21 -18.43 -10.71 4.00
CA VAL A 21 -18.22 -9.47 3.21
C VAL A 21 -17.92 -9.74 1.74
N VAL A 22 -17.29 -10.87 1.41
CA VAL A 22 -17.03 -11.28 0.03
C VAL A 22 -18.34 -11.69 -0.65
N ASP A 23 -19.19 -12.45 0.04
CA ASP A 23 -20.51 -12.86 -0.48
C ASP A 23 -21.43 -11.66 -0.77
N ARG A 24 -21.27 -10.57 -0.02
CA ARG A 24 -22.01 -9.32 -0.24
C ARG A 24 -21.37 -8.40 -1.26
N TYR A 25 -20.13 -8.64 -1.71
CA TYR A 25 -19.48 -7.79 -2.69
C TYR A 25 -20.29 -7.77 -4.01
N PRO A 26 -20.58 -6.58 -4.59
CA PRO A 26 -19.96 -5.27 -4.35
C PRO A 26 -20.63 -4.36 -3.31
N ASP A 27 -21.62 -4.85 -2.56
CA ASP A 27 -22.32 -4.03 -1.56
C ASP A 27 -21.43 -3.71 -0.34
N LYS A 28 -21.53 -2.47 0.14
CA LYS A 28 -20.84 -2.04 1.36
C LYS A 28 -21.45 -2.76 2.57
N SER A 29 -20.59 -3.36 3.37
CA SER A 29 -20.97 -4.00 4.63
C SER A 29 -20.52 -3.15 5.81
N PHE A 30 -21.32 -3.17 6.87
CA PHE A 30 -21.08 -2.48 8.13
C PHE A 30 -21.65 -3.32 9.26
N GLY A 31 -21.01 -3.28 10.43
CA GLY A 31 -21.59 -3.93 11.61
C GLY A 31 -20.72 -3.85 12.85
N TYR A 32 -21.08 -4.68 13.84
CA TYR A 32 -20.38 -4.77 15.11
C TYR A 32 -19.63 -6.08 15.22
N LEU A 33 -18.44 -6.03 15.81
CA LEU A 33 -17.85 -7.19 16.47
C LEU A 33 -18.33 -7.21 17.92
N VAL A 34 -18.68 -8.39 18.43
CA VAL A 34 -19.39 -8.53 19.70
C VAL A 34 -18.73 -9.55 20.62
N ALA A 35 -18.93 -9.36 21.92
CA ALA A 35 -18.45 -10.26 22.96
C ALA A 35 -19.47 -10.39 24.11
N PRO A 36 -19.44 -11.50 24.88
CA PRO A 36 -20.16 -11.60 26.15
C PRO A 36 -19.80 -10.44 27.08
N ARG A 37 -20.74 -10.00 27.91
CA ARG A 37 -20.46 -8.90 28.86
C ARG A 37 -19.26 -9.21 29.77
N GLY A 38 -18.37 -8.23 29.89
CA GLY A 38 -17.14 -8.33 30.68
C GLY A 38 -15.91 -8.81 29.89
N GLU A 39 -16.07 -9.22 28.63
CA GLU A 39 -14.97 -9.60 27.75
C GLU A 39 -14.65 -8.52 26.70
N SER A 40 -13.37 -8.30 26.41
CA SER A 40 -12.96 -7.32 25.39
C SER A 40 -12.60 -7.96 24.04
N ARG A 41 -12.48 -9.30 24.00
CA ARG A 41 -12.10 -10.04 22.80
C ARG A 41 -13.35 -10.37 21.98
N PRO A 42 -13.41 -10.02 20.70
CA PRO A 42 -14.56 -10.37 19.87
C PRO A 42 -14.65 -11.88 19.65
N HIS A 43 -15.87 -12.40 19.80
CA HIS A 43 -16.21 -13.81 19.54
C HIS A 43 -17.04 -13.96 18.28
N ASP A 44 -17.93 -13.00 18.02
CA ASP A 44 -18.82 -13.02 16.87
C ASP A 44 -18.95 -11.64 16.22
N PHE A 45 -19.73 -11.55 15.14
CA PHE A 45 -20.10 -10.29 14.50
C PHE A 45 -21.58 -10.24 14.14
N ILE A 46 -22.10 -9.02 14.04
CA ILE A 46 -23.45 -8.73 13.54
C ILE A 46 -23.32 -7.74 12.40
N GLY A 47 -23.63 -8.18 11.19
CA GLY A 47 -23.69 -7.32 10.02
C GLY A 47 -25.07 -6.68 9.85
N PHE A 48 -25.09 -5.43 9.41
CA PHE A 48 -26.32 -4.72 9.05
C PHE A 48 -26.69 -5.04 7.60
N GLU A 49 -27.98 -5.22 7.37
CA GLU A 49 -28.58 -5.63 6.11
C GLU A 49 -28.86 -4.43 5.20
N GLY A 50 -29.37 -3.32 5.78
CA GLY A 50 -29.86 -2.17 5.04
C GLY A 50 -28.91 -0.96 5.04
N ASN A 51 -28.77 -0.31 3.87
CA ASN A 51 -28.01 0.92 3.73
C ASN A 51 -28.90 2.09 3.27
N VAL A 52 -29.28 2.97 4.19
CA VAL A 52 -30.14 4.13 3.92
C VAL A 52 -29.36 5.41 3.57
N ARG A 53 -28.06 5.30 3.24
CA ARG A 53 -27.20 6.47 2.97
C ARG A 53 -27.70 7.35 1.81
N ASN A 54 -28.42 6.76 0.85
CA ASN A 54 -28.94 7.44 -0.34
C ASN A 54 -30.39 7.96 -0.16
N SER A 55 -30.98 7.81 1.03
CA SER A 55 -32.28 8.41 1.34
C SER A 55 -32.21 9.94 1.36
N ALA A 56 -33.35 10.60 1.19
CA ALA A 56 -33.44 12.07 1.15
C ALA A 56 -32.78 12.77 2.35
N ARG A 57 -32.77 12.12 3.53
CA ARG A 57 -32.14 12.63 4.75
C ARG A 57 -30.62 12.64 4.70
N TRP A 58 -30.00 11.61 4.10
CA TRP A 58 -28.57 11.36 4.21
C TRP A 58 -27.79 11.70 2.95
N LYS A 59 -28.42 11.57 1.78
CA LYS A 59 -27.77 11.70 0.47
C LYS A 59 -26.99 13.01 0.33
N HIS A 60 -27.62 14.14 0.63
CA HIS A 60 -27.01 15.46 0.51
C HIS A 60 -25.75 15.62 1.38
N GLY A 61 -25.73 15.02 2.57
CA GLY A 61 -24.60 15.09 3.49
C GLY A 61 -23.40 14.25 3.06
N PHE A 62 -23.60 13.24 2.21
CA PHE A 62 -22.49 12.52 1.56
C PHE A 62 -22.03 13.24 0.30
N GLU A 63 -22.95 13.68 -0.56
CA GLU A 63 -22.63 14.38 -1.81
C GLU A 63 -21.90 15.70 -1.56
N SER A 64 -22.18 16.40 -0.44
CA SER A 64 -21.46 17.62 -0.06
C SER A 64 -19.99 17.39 0.30
N ARG A 65 -19.56 16.13 0.45
CA ARG A 65 -18.17 15.76 0.79
C ARG A 65 -17.28 15.57 -0.43
N GLY A 66 -17.82 15.67 -1.65
CA GLY A 66 -17.03 15.66 -2.87
C GLY A 66 -17.60 14.78 -3.99
N GLN A 67 -17.04 14.93 -5.18
CA GLN A 67 -17.51 14.28 -6.40
C GLN A 67 -17.50 12.75 -6.29
N TYR A 68 -16.52 12.18 -5.58
CA TYR A 68 -16.48 10.74 -5.30
C TYR A 68 -17.80 10.18 -4.73
N PHE A 69 -18.44 10.88 -3.79
CA PHE A 69 -19.69 10.39 -3.16
C PHE A 69 -20.92 10.56 -4.04
N VAL A 70 -20.85 11.47 -5.02
CA VAL A 70 -21.84 11.68 -6.07
C VAL A 70 -21.76 10.55 -7.10
N ASP A 71 -20.54 10.26 -7.58
CA ASP A 71 -20.30 9.27 -8.64
C ASP A 71 -20.46 7.82 -8.14
N HIS A 72 -20.29 7.60 -6.84
CA HIS A 72 -20.34 6.29 -6.23
C HIS A 72 -21.48 6.17 -5.21
N PRO A 73 -22.72 5.83 -5.65
CA PRO A 73 -23.88 5.63 -4.77
C PRO A 73 -23.65 4.59 -3.65
N ASP A 74 -22.68 3.71 -3.81
CA ASP A 74 -22.25 2.66 -2.87
C ASP A 74 -21.19 3.11 -1.85
N ALA A 75 -20.69 4.36 -1.94
CA ALA A 75 -19.68 4.89 -1.04
C ALA A 75 -20.26 5.39 0.30
N GLY A 76 -20.13 4.58 1.35
CA GLY A 76 -20.59 4.95 2.69
C GLY A 76 -21.82 4.16 3.12
N PHE A 77 -22.08 4.15 4.43
CA PHE A 77 -23.10 3.31 5.02
C PHE A 77 -23.85 4.07 6.10
N VAL A 78 -25.17 3.94 6.11
CA VAL A 78 -26.01 4.37 7.22
C VAL A 78 -27.03 3.27 7.50
N ALA A 79 -27.01 2.74 8.72
CA ALA A 79 -28.02 1.80 9.19
C ALA A 79 -29.38 2.50 9.33
N ALA A 80 -30.47 1.77 9.08
CA ALA A 80 -31.80 2.25 9.39
C ALA A 80 -32.04 2.30 10.92
N GLU A 81 -32.91 3.19 11.38
CA GLU A 81 -33.16 3.38 12.82
C GLU A 81 -33.82 2.14 13.46
N ASP A 82 -34.75 1.52 12.75
CA ASP A 82 -35.45 0.29 13.15
C ASP A 82 -34.50 -0.91 13.18
N GLU A 83 -33.61 -1.02 12.20
CA GLU A 83 -32.56 -2.04 12.19
C GLU A 83 -31.58 -1.86 13.35
N SER A 84 -31.12 -0.62 13.58
CA SER A 84 -30.24 -0.29 14.70
C SER A 84 -30.89 -0.66 16.03
N TRP A 85 -32.17 -0.34 16.21
CA TRP A 85 -32.94 -0.74 17.40
C TRP A 85 -33.04 -2.26 17.55
N ARG A 86 -33.33 -3.00 16.48
CA ARG A 86 -33.40 -4.46 16.48
C ARG A 86 -32.08 -5.10 16.89
N VAL A 87 -30.96 -4.61 16.35
CA VAL A 87 -29.61 -5.08 16.70
C VAL A 87 -29.32 -4.85 18.17
N GLN A 88 -29.59 -3.64 18.69
CA GLN A 88 -29.38 -3.32 20.11
C GLN A 88 -30.21 -4.20 21.05
N LYS A 89 -31.48 -4.44 20.70
CA LYS A 89 -32.36 -5.34 21.46
C LYS A 89 -31.82 -6.76 21.49
N MET A 90 -31.36 -7.27 20.33
CA MET A 90 -30.77 -8.60 20.23
C MET A 90 -29.50 -8.74 21.08
N LEU A 91 -28.62 -7.73 21.08
CA LEU A 91 -27.44 -7.71 21.94
C LEU A 91 -27.82 -7.84 23.42
N GLN A 92 -28.82 -7.06 23.86
CA GLN A 92 -29.30 -7.10 25.23
C GLN A 92 -29.91 -8.45 25.61
N GLU A 93 -30.71 -9.06 24.73
CA GLU A 93 -31.36 -10.36 24.98
C GLU A 93 -30.37 -11.52 25.07
N ASN A 94 -29.20 -11.41 24.44
CA ASN A 94 -28.17 -12.45 24.40
C ASN A 94 -26.97 -12.16 25.33
N ASP A 95 -27.07 -11.15 26.20
CA ASP A 95 -25.99 -10.69 27.09
C ASP A 95 -24.65 -10.39 26.37
N LEU A 96 -24.77 -9.80 25.17
CA LEU A 96 -23.66 -9.36 24.34
C LEU A 96 -23.48 -7.84 24.42
N HIS A 97 -22.30 -7.37 24.07
CA HIS A 97 -22.00 -5.96 23.85
C HIS A 97 -21.02 -5.79 22.68
N GLU A 98 -21.00 -4.59 22.12
CA GLU A 98 -20.11 -4.20 21.03
C GLU A 98 -18.70 -3.93 21.54
N VAL A 99 -17.70 -4.56 20.90
CA VAL A 99 -16.28 -4.31 21.20
C VAL A 99 -15.61 -3.51 20.09
N ALA A 100 -16.13 -3.59 18.87
CA ALA A 100 -15.61 -2.91 17.70
C ALA A 100 -16.71 -2.68 16.66
N VAL A 101 -16.48 -1.74 15.75
CA VAL A 101 -17.23 -1.66 14.49
C VAL A 101 -16.39 -2.23 13.35
N PHE A 102 -17.03 -2.83 12.35
CA PHE A 102 -16.37 -3.18 11.11
C PHE A 102 -17.09 -2.55 9.91
N HIS A 103 -16.34 -2.25 8.85
CA HIS A 103 -16.92 -1.86 7.57
C HIS A 103 -16.00 -2.18 6.40
N THR A 104 -16.60 -2.30 5.20
CA THR A 104 -15.83 -2.62 3.99
C THR A 104 -15.43 -1.39 3.20
N HIS A 105 -14.21 -1.44 2.67
CA HIS A 105 -13.71 -0.53 1.64
C HIS A 105 -13.68 -1.28 0.31
N ARG A 106 -14.48 -0.83 -0.66
CA ARG A 106 -14.55 -1.49 -1.97
C ARG A 106 -13.38 -1.14 -2.89
N ARG A 107 -12.98 0.14 -2.89
CA ARG A 107 -12.01 0.71 -3.84
C ARG A 107 -10.72 1.18 -3.19
N HIS A 108 -10.77 1.47 -1.89
CA HIS A 108 -9.66 2.06 -1.16
C HIS A 108 -8.94 1.00 -0.34
N PRO A 109 -7.66 1.22 -0.03
CA PRO A 109 -6.98 0.45 1.01
C PRO A 109 -7.73 0.55 2.34
N GLY A 110 -7.43 -0.38 3.25
CA GLY A 110 -8.01 -0.42 4.58
C GLY A 110 -7.44 0.68 5.48
N ASN A 111 -7.66 1.95 5.18
CA ASN A 111 -7.17 3.09 5.95
C ASN A 111 -8.30 4.10 6.18
N PHE A 112 -8.16 4.99 7.16
CA PHE A 112 -9.12 6.06 7.39
C PHE A 112 -8.88 7.24 6.44
N SER A 113 -9.92 7.67 5.73
CA SER A 113 -9.97 9.01 5.16
C SER A 113 -10.32 10.06 6.23
N VAL A 114 -10.15 11.35 5.92
CA VAL A 114 -10.65 12.45 6.76
C VAL A 114 -12.15 12.29 7.03
N ILE A 115 -12.88 11.86 6.00
CA ILE A 115 -14.33 11.67 6.07
C ILE A 115 -14.68 10.49 6.99
N ASP A 116 -13.95 9.39 6.92
CA ASP A 116 -14.14 8.26 7.83
C ASP A 116 -13.86 8.71 9.27
N TYR A 117 -12.78 9.47 9.50
CA TYR A 117 -12.46 10.00 10.83
C TYR A 117 -13.62 10.83 11.40
N ASP A 118 -14.16 11.78 10.64
CA ASP A 118 -15.25 12.64 11.09
C ASP A 118 -16.53 11.85 11.40
N LEU A 119 -16.88 10.90 10.53
CA LEU A 119 -18.09 10.09 10.67
C LEU A 119 -17.99 9.12 11.85
N HIS A 120 -16.79 8.62 12.17
CA HIS A 120 -16.59 7.61 13.20
C HIS A 120 -16.29 8.19 14.58
N THR A 121 -15.46 9.22 14.69
CA THR A 121 -15.09 9.81 15.99
C THR A 121 -16.24 10.51 16.70
N SER A 122 -17.27 10.94 15.97
CA SER A 122 -18.47 11.52 16.56
C SER A 122 -19.44 10.49 17.15
N ARG A 123 -19.29 9.20 16.81
CA ARG A 123 -20.26 8.15 17.17
C ARG A 123 -19.67 6.94 17.89
N PHE A 124 -18.39 6.63 17.65
CA PHE A 124 -17.76 5.36 18.05
C PHE A 124 -16.42 5.58 18.75
N ASP A 125 -16.26 6.69 19.48
CA ASP A 125 -15.00 7.07 20.14
C ASP A 125 -14.52 6.09 21.24
N SER A 126 -15.41 5.19 21.67
CA SER A 126 -15.13 4.15 22.67
C SER A 126 -14.76 2.79 22.08
N MET A 127 -14.92 2.59 20.76
CA MET A 127 -14.67 1.33 20.07
C MET A 127 -13.48 1.43 19.11
N TRP A 128 -12.76 0.32 18.94
CA TRP A 128 -11.82 0.19 17.83
C TRP A 128 -12.56 -0.22 16.56
N HIS A 129 -11.89 -0.08 15.42
CA HIS A 129 -12.49 -0.19 14.09
C HIS A 129 -11.75 -1.24 13.27
N LEU A 130 -12.48 -2.14 12.62
CA LEU A 130 -11.95 -3.10 11.65
C LEU A 130 -12.35 -2.67 10.24
N ILE A 131 -11.39 -2.25 9.43
CA ILE A 131 -11.62 -1.98 8.01
C ILE A 131 -11.24 -3.23 7.23
N ILE A 132 -12.17 -3.71 6.40
CA ILE A 132 -11.94 -4.84 5.49
C ILE A 132 -11.88 -4.30 4.07
N SER A 133 -10.68 -4.21 3.51
CA SER A 133 -10.49 -3.76 2.13
C SER A 133 -10.69 -4.91 1.15
N LEU A 134 -11.58 -4.67 0.20
CA LEU A 134 -11.89 -5.50 -0.96
C LEU A 134 -11.37 -4.83 -2.25
N ARG A 135 -10.31 -4.00 -2.11
CA ARG A 135 -9.55 -3.42 -3.24
C ARG A 135 -9.03 -4.52 -4.18
N ASN A 136 -8.72 -5.68 -3.61
CA ASN A 136 -8.60 -6.96 -4.31
C ASN A 136 -9.48 -7.99 -3.57
N PRO A 137 -10.65 -8.37 -4.11
CA PRO A 137 -11.56 -9.33 -3.47
C PRO A 137 -10.96 -10.74 -3.30
N ASP A 138 -9.99 -11.12 -4.13
CA ASP A 138 -9.31 -12.42 -4.01
C ASP A 138 -8.27 -12.43 -2.88
N GLN A 139 -7.89 -11.25 -2.39
CA GLN A 139 -6.97 -11.08 -1.27
C GLN A 139 -7.48 -10.01 -0.28
N PRO A 140 -8.61 -10.24 0.45
CA PRO A 140 -9.15 -9.26 1.38
C PRO A 140 -8.13 -8.86 2.46
N GLN A 141 -7.98 -7.57 2.71
CA GLN A 141 -7.10 -7.07 3.76
C GLN A 141 -7.88 -6.59 4.98
N LEU A 142 -7.45 -7.03 6.16
CA LEU A 142 -8.02 -6.61 7.44
C LEU A 142 -7.06 -5.65 8.13
N ARG A 143 -7.51 -4.45 8.45
CA ARG A 143 -6.73 -3.45 9.19
C ARG A 143 -7.54 -2.92 10.36
N ALA A 144 -6.93 -2.89 11.54
CA ALA A 144 -7.58 -2.46 12.77
C ALA A 144 -7.06 -1.10 13.21
N PHE A 145 -7.95 -0.26 13.75
CA PHE A 145 -7.61 1.11 14.15
C PHE A 145 -8.28 1.49 15.45
N SER A 146 -7.58 2.24 16.28
CA SER A 146 -8.18 3.08 17.30
C SER A 146 -8.42 4.45 16.67
N ALA A 147 -9.67 4.93 16.68
CA ALA A 147 -10.04 6.25 16.21
C ALA A 147 -10.66 7.02 17.38
N THR A 148 -9.98 8.06 17.85
CA THR A 148 -10.42 8.89 18.97
C THR A 148 -10.33 10.37 18.61
N ALA A 149 -10.88 11.26 19.42
CA ALA A 149 -10.69 12.71 19.25
C ALA A 149 -9.22 13.17 19.32
N ARG A 150 -8.28 12.31 19.77
CA ARG A 150 -6.84 12.58 19.75
C ARG A 150 -6.16 12.15 18.44
N GLY A 151 -6.88 11.45 17.58
CA GLY A 151 -6.40 10.93 16.31
C GLY A 151 -6.56 9.43 16.14
N ILE A 152 -5.98 8.94 15.05
CA ILE A 152 -6.04 7.57 14.56
C ILE A 152 -4.71 6.87 14.79
N ARG A 153 -4.78 5.65 15.30
CA ARG A 153 -3.64 4.76 15.43
C ARG A 153 -4.03 3.39 14.88
N GLU A 154 -3.20 2.87 13.99
CA GLU A 154 -3.30 1.49 13.55
C GLU A 154 -2.93 0.52 14.69
N LEU A 155 -3.72 -0.54 14.83
CA LEU A 155 -3.57 -1.59 15.82
C LEU A 155 -3.06 -2.85 15.12
N ALA A 156 -2.04 -3.49 15.69
CA ALA A 156 -1.58 -4.76 15.17
C ALA A 156 -2.71 -5.82 15.26
N VAL A 157 -2.95 -6.55 14.17
CA VAL A 157 -3.95 -7.63 14.15
C VAL A 157 -3.24 -8.96 14.34
N HIS A 158 -3.47 -9.59 15.48
CA HIS A 158 -3.01 -10.95 15.74
C HIS A 158 -4.10 -11.94 15.36
N LEU A 159 -3.94 -12.56 14.20
CA LEU A 159 -4.67 -13.77 13.83
C LEU A 159 -4.06 -14.90 14.67
N GLY A 160 -4.85 -15.66 15.42
CA GLY A 160 -4.33 -16.84 16.13
C GLY A 160 -3.46 -17.69 15.18
N SER A 161 -2.17 -17.82 15.50
CA SER A 161 -1.05 -17.86 14.55
C SER A 161 -1.17 -18.77 13.32
N PRO A 162 -0.89 -18.25 12.11
CA PRO A 162 -0.11 -18.94 11.09
C PRO A 162 1.36 -18.46 11.14
N SER A 163 2.32 -19.38 11.11
CA SER A 163 3.75 -19.03 11.17
C SER A 163 4.21 -18.33 9.89
N SER A 164 4.95 -17.23 10.04
CA SER A 164 5.67 -16.54 8.96
C SER A 164 6.81 -17.37 8.34
N ASP A 165 7.12 -18.52 8.93
CA ASP A 165 8.16 -19.46 8.50
C ASP A 165 7.60 -20.56 7.60
N GLU A 166 6.86 -20.21 6.55
CA GLU A 166 6.51 -21.19 5.53
C GLU A 166 7.83 -21.67 4.88
N PRO A 167 8.23 -22.94 4.99
CA PRO A 167 9.51 -23.38 4.42
C PRO A 167 9.49 -23.21 2.90
N LEU A 168 10.66 -22.96 2.30
CA LEU A 168 10.79 -23.04 0.85
C LEU A 168 10.42 -24.46 0.37
N PRO A 169 9.83 -24.60 -0.82
CA PRO A 169 9.55 -25.91 -1.39
C PRO A 169 10.88 -26.68 -1.59
N PRO A 170 10.88 -28.03 -1.51
CA PRO A 170 12.12 -28.83 -1.55
C PRO A 170 13.00 -28.61 -2.80
N ASP A 171 12.36 -28.23 -3.90
CA ASP A 171 12.88 -27.98 -5.24
C ASP A 171 13.09 -26.47 -5.53
N TRP A 172 13.18 -25.61 -4.51
CA TRP A 172 13.34 -24.15 -4.66
C TRP A 172 14.48 -23.71 -5.61
N ARG A 173 15.48 -24.56 -5.84
CA ARG A 173 16.54 -24.28 -6.83
C ARG A 173 16.03 -24.29 -8.27
N GLU A 174 15.04 -25.11 -8.59
CA GLU A 174 14.38 -25.14 -9.91
C GLU A 174 13.68 -23.80 -10.17
N ALA A 175 13.20 -23.13 -9.12
CA ALA A 175 12.59 -21.82 -9.26
C ALA A 175 13.56 -20.73 -9.77
N LEU A 176 14.87 -20.99 -9.67
CA LEU A 176 15.93 -20.08 -10.09
C LEU A 176 16.45 -20.38 -11.48
N GLU A 177 15.95 -21.42 -12.15
CA GLU A 177 16.34 -21.68 -13.53
C GLU A 177 15.98 -20.51 -14.45
N LEU A 178 16.92 -20.16 -15.32
CA LEU A 178 16.77 -19.06 -16.27
C LEU A 178 16.59 -19.59 -17.69
N ASP A 179 15.89 -18.83 -18.53
CA ASP A 179 15.89 -19.04 -19.97
C ASP A 179 17.15 -18.45 -20.63
N GLU A 180 17.26 -18.59 -21.96
CA GLU A 180 18.40 -18.06 -22.73
C GLU A 180 18.51 -16.52 -22.67
N ALA A 181 17.43 -15.82 -22.35
CA ALA A 181 17.38 -14.37 -22.16
C ALA A 181 17.67 -13.95 -20.71
N GLY A 182 17.96 -14.90 -19.81
CA GLY A 182 18.20 -14.63 -18.39
C GLY A 182 16.93 -14.30 -17.61
N ARG A 183 15.76 -14.73 -18.08
CA ARG A 183 14.48 -14.59 -17.36
C ARG A 183 14.23 -15.83 -16.51
N PRO A 184 13.70 -15.69 -15.29
CA PRO A 184 13.27 -16.83 -14.50
C PRO A 184 12.20 -17.66 -15.21
N ARG A 185 12.35 -18.99 -15.19
CA ARG A 185 11.34 -19.94 -15.70
C ARG A 185 10.18 -20.13 -14.74
N CYS A 186 10.41 -19.93 -13.45
CA CYS A 186 9.37 -19.94 -12.45
C CYS A 186 8.43 -18.73 -12.65
N PRO A 187 7.11 -18.93 -12.76
CA PRO A 187 6.19 -17.81 -12.88
C PRO A 187 5.89 -17.14 -11.53
N ASP A 188 6.28 -17.74 -10.40
CA ASP A 188 6.04 -17.20 -9.06
C ASP A 188 7.23 -16.38 -8.54
N SER A 189 7.14 -15.06 -8.70
CA SER A 189 8.11 -14.09 -8.23
C SER A 189 8.38 -14.19 -6.73
N ARG A 190 7.38 -14.58 -5.91
CA ARG A 190 7.58 -14.79 -4.47
C ARG A 190 8.55 -15.93 -4.23
N THR A 191 8.37 -17.08 -4.89
CA THR A 191 9.28 -18.21 -4.76
C THR A 191 10.69 -17.84 -5.25
N ILE A 192 10.83 -17.15 -6.38
CA ILE A 192 12.14 -16.70 -6.89
C ILE A 192 12.86 -15.83 -5.88
N VAL A 193 12.21 -14.75 -5.42
CA VAL A 193 12.84 -13.79 -4.51
C VAL A 193 13.22 -14.44 -3.18
N ARG A 194 12.34 -15.29 -2.63
CA ARG A 194 12.65 -16.02 -1.38
C ARG A 194 13.79 -17.02 -1.57
N SER A 195 13.91 -17.63 -2.74
CA SER A 195 14.97 -18.57 -3.09
C SER A 195 16.32 -17.87 -3.21
N VAL A 196 16.36 -16.68 -3.84
CA VAL A 196 17.55 -15.81 -3.86
C VAL A 196 17.92 -15.37 -2.44
N ALA A 197 16.95 -14.96 -1.63
CA ALA A 197 17.18 -14.57 -0.25
C ALA A 197 17.77 -15.72 0.59
N HIS A 198 17.26 -16.93 0.38
CA HIS A 198 17.74 -18.13 1.06
C HIS A 198 19.19 -18.48 0.67
N LEU A 199 19.58 -18.32 -0.60
CA LEU A 199 20.96 -18.51 -1.04
C LEU A 199 21.92 -17.54 -0.34
N ALA A 200 21.61 -16.25 -0.39
CA ALA A 200 22.48 -15.23 0.15
C ALA A 200 22.62 -15.35 1.68
N ALA A 201 21.57 -15.76 2.41
CA ALA A 201 21.64 -16.00 3.85
C ALA A 201 22.57 -17.16 4.25
N ARG A 202 22.79 -18.15 3.37
CA ARG A 202 23.66 -19.31 3.64
C ARG A 202 25.14 -19.05 3.34
N ALA A 203 25.47 -17.85 2.87
CA ALA A 203 26.81 -17.46 2.44
C ALA A 203 27.41 -18.38 1.36
N ASP A 204 26.57 -19.05 0.56
CA ASP A 204 26.98 -19.75 -0.65
C ASP A 204 27.24 -18.71 -1.76
N LYS A 205 28.37 -18.02 -1.63
CA LYS A 205 28.72 -16.88 -2.48
C LYS A 205 28.88 -17.28 -3.94
N GLU A 206 29.45 -18.45 -4.21
CA GLU A 206 29.64 -18.94 -5.57
C GLU A 206 28.29 -19.20 -6.25
N ALA A 207 27.36 -19.90 -5.59
CA ALA A 207 26.03 -20.13 -6.15
C ALA A 207 25.24 -18.84 -6.33
N TYR A 208 25.35 -17.90 -5.39
CA TYR A 208 24.73 -16.58 -5.51
C TYR A 208 25.30 -15.78 -6.69
N GLU A 209 26.63 -15.74 -6.83
CA GLU A 209 27.31 -15.02 -7.92
C GLU A 209 26.97 -15.63 -9.28
N GLU A 210 27.01 -16.96 -9.42
CA GLU A 210 26.64 -17.65 -10.65
C GLU A 210 25.21 -17.35 -11.07
N LEU A 211 24.27 -17.48 -10.14
CA LEU A 211 22.86 -17.38 -10.44
C LEU A 211 22.38 -15.93 -10.59
N VAL A 212 22.74 -15.06 -9.65
CA VAL A 212 22.19 -13.71 -9.58
C VAL A 212 23.02 -12.78 -10.43
N THR A 213 24.35 -12.74 -10.21
CA THR A 213 25.23 -11.80 -10.91
C THR A 213 25.46 -12.23 -12.35
N HIS A 214 25.83 -13.49 -12.58
CA HIS A 214 26.13 -14.03 -13.91
C HIS A 214 24.93 -14.66 -14.61
N GLY A 215 23.77 -14.75 -13.95
CA GLY A 215 22.52 -15.23 -14.52
C GLY A 215 21.52 -14.08 -14.68
N LEU A 216 20.73 -13.83 -13.63
CA LEU A 216 19.62 -12.87 -13.62
C LEU A 216 20.06 -11.48 -14.11
N TYR A 217 21.23 -11.03 -13.68
CA TYR A 217 21.77 -9.70 -13.98
C TYR A 217 22.78 -9.67 -15.14
N ARG A 218 23.04 -10.78 -15.83
CA ARG A 218 24.07 -10.88 -16.89
C ARG A 218 24.00 -9.76 -17.93
N HIS A 219 22.80 -9.36 -18.33
CA HIS A 219 22.54 -8.32 -19.33
C HIS A 219 21.75 -7.14 -18.75
N ALA A 220 21.79 -6.95 -17.43
CA ALA A 220 21.02 -5.89 -16.78
C ALA A 220 21.44 -4.50 -17.26
N GLU A 221 22.75 -4.26 -17.46
CA GLU A 221 23.23 -2.98 -18.00
C GLU A 221 22.78 -2.75 -19.44
N ASP A 222 22.84 -3.76 -20.30
CA ASP A 222 22.40 -3.64 -21.69
C ASP A 222 20.91 -3.28 -21.75
N ARG A 223 20.08 -3.97 -20.95
CA ARG A 223 18.64 -3.69 -20.83
C ARG A 223 18.37 -2.30 -20.28
N TYR A 224 19.16 -1.87 -19.29
CA TYR A 224 19.07 -0.53 -18.74
C TYR A 224 19.33 0.54 -19.81
N GLN A 225 20.44 0.41 -20.55
CA GLN A 225 20.84 1.37 -21.59
C GLN A 225 19.81 1.42 -22.72
N GLU A 226 19.32 0.27 -23.16
CA GLU A 226 18.39 0.16 -24.29
C GLU A 226 16.97 0.62 -23.93
N PHE A 227 16.43 0.18 -22.79
CA PHE A 227 15.00 0.31 -22.51
C PHE A 227 14.64 1.29 -21.39
N VAL A 228 15.55 1.55 -20.44
CA VAL A 228 15.23 2.27 -19.20
C VAL A 228 15.80 3.68 -19.18
N THR A 229 17.02 3.88 -19.65
CA THR A 229 17.74 5.17 -19.59
C THR A 229 16.93 6.37 -20.09
N PRO A 230 16.15 6.29 -21.19
CA PRO A 230 15.34 7.42 -21.67
C PRO A 230 14.25 7.89 -20.69
N TRP A 231 13.90 7.07 -19.71
CA TRP A 231 12.85 7.32 -18.74
C TRP A 231 13.37 7.83 -17.40
N LEU A 232 14.68 7.78 -17.15
CA LEU A 232 15.28 8.15 -15.87
C LEU A 232 15.65 9.63 -15.86
N GLU A 233 15.34 10.29 -14.74
CA GLU A 233 15.76 11.66 -14.45
C GLU A 233 16.80 11.63 -13.32
N GLU A 234 17.94 12.30 -13.52
CA GLU A 234 18.99 12.43 -12.51
C GLU A 234 18.64 13.50 -11.48
N LEU A 235 18.56 13.12 -10.22
CA LEU A 235 18.25 13.98 -9.10
C LEU A 235 19.51 14.18 -8.25
N ALA A 236 19.84 15.44 -7.97
CA ALA A 236 21.06 15.78 -7.22
C ALA A 236 21.05 15.33 -5.74
N GLY A 237 19.93 14.77 -5.26
CA GLY A 237 19.69 14.57 -3.82
C GLY A 237 19.63 15.91 -3.09
N GLY A 238 19.87 15.87 -1.78
CA GLY A 238 19.85 17.06 -0.93
C GLY A 238 19.18 16.82 0.41
N VAL A 239 18.97 17.91 1.15
CA VAL A 239 18.36 17.87 2.48
C VAL A 239 16.91 18.33 2.39
N PHE A 240 15.98 17.56 2.95
CA PHE A 240 14.56 17.92 3.02
C PHE A 240 13.94 17.49 4.36
N GLN A 241 12.75 18.01 4.61
CA GLN A 241 11.95 17.66 5.79
C GLN A 241 10.93 16.59 5.37
N MET A 242 11.19 15.34 5.78
CA MET A 242 10.33 14.19 5.49
C MET A 242 9.22 14.08 6.54
N GLY A 243 8.00 13.80 6.09
CA GLY A 243 6.83 13.61 6.94
C GLY A 243 6.10 14.89 7.35
N SER A 244 5.04 14.68 8.12
CA SER A 244 4.06 15.68 8.52
C SER A 244 4.32 16.18 9.96
N PRO A 245 4.07 17.47 10.25
CA PRO A 245 4.14 17.97 11.62
C PRO A 245 2.99 17.38 12.47
N SER A 246 3.30 16.93 13.69
CA SER A 246 2.38 16.19 14.58
C SER A 246 0.98 16.81 14.79
N PRO A 247 0.81 18.14 14.95
CA PRO A 247 -0.53 18.72 15.15
C PRO A 247 -1.42 18.70 13.90
N ALA A 248 -0.84 18.53 12.70
CA ALA A 248 -1.53 18.76 11.44
C ALA A 248 -2.28 17.53 10.90
N VAL A 249 -2.01 16.33 11.43
CA VAL A 249 -2.44 15.07 10.81
C VAL A 249 -2.90 14.06 11.86
N GLN A 250 -4.06 14.33 12.46
CA GLN A 250 -4.65 13.42 13.45
C GLN A 250 -5.23 12.16 12.82
N HIS A 251 -5.41 12.11 11.50
CA HIS A 251 -6.18 11.08 10.82
C HIS A 251 -5.37 10.19 9.86
N PHE A 252 -4.05 10.38 9.74
CA PHE A 252 -3.19 9.49 8.94
C PHE A 252 -2.08 8.88 9.79
N CYS A 253 -1.96 7.55 9.74
CA CYS A 253 -0.96 6.82 10.51
C CYS A 253 0.42 6.87 9.83
N GLY A 254 1.47 6.96 10.64
CA GLY A 254 2.86 6.81 10.18
C GLY A 254 3.50 8.04 9.55
N GLU A 255 2.80 9.15 9.33
CA GLU A 255 3.40 10.34 8.70
C GLU A 255 4.27 11.20 9.65
N THR A 256 4.32 10.87 10.95
CA THR A 256 4.93 11.72 11.98
C THR A 256 6.02 10.98 12.74
N PRO A 257 7.04 11.67 13.30
CA PRO A 257 7.28 13.11 13.23
C PRO A 257 7.90 13.57 11.91
N ARG A 258 7.71 14.85 11.59
CA ARG A 258 8.53 15.51 10.57
C ARG A 258 9.99 15.53 11.03
N HIS A 259 10.89 15.06 10.19
CA HIS A 259 12.31 14.93 10.50
C HIS A 259 13.18 15.28 9.28
N GLU A 260 14.45 15.59 9.52
CA GLU A 260 15.37 15.93 8.45
C GLU A 260 15.99 14.68 7.82
N VAL A 261 15.99 14.63 6.49
CA VAL A 261 16.62 13.58 5.70
C VAL A 261 17.58 14.21 4.68
N ALA A 262 18.75 13.62 4.53
CA ALA A 262 19.76 13.95 3.53
C ALA A 262 19.91 12.78 2.55
N LEU A 263 19.62 13.03 1.28
CA LEU A 263 19.75 12.06 0.20
C LEU A 263 21.00 12.31 -0.64
N SER A 264 21.71 11.25 -0.96
CA SER A 264 22.74 11.22 -2.00
C SER A 264 22.09 11.38 -3.39
N PRO A 265 22.85 11.80 -4.43
CA PRO A 265 22.33 11.84 -5.79
C PRO A 265 21.85 10.46 -6.24
N PHE A 266 20.72 10.41 -6.95
CA PHE A 266 20.10 9.20 -7.47
C PHE A 266 19.27 9.55 -8.71
N ALA A 267 18.91 8.56 -9.51
CA ALA A 267 18.01 8.71 -10.64
C ALA A 267 16.66 8.05 -10.35
N LEU A 268 15.58 8.65 -10.84
CA LEU A 268 14.22 8.13 -10.70
C LEU A 268 13.50 8.14 -12.04
N SER A 269 12.72 7.10 -12.30
CA SER A 269 11.85 7.05 -13.48
C SER A 269 10.83 8.18 -13.45
N ARG A 270 10.77 8.93 -14.55
CA ARG A 270 9.86 10.05 -14.78
C ARG A 270 8.40 9.63 -14.72
N VAL A 271 8.11 8.37 -15.00
CA VAL A 271 6.77 7.77 -14.99
C VAL A 271 6.80 6.40 -14.29
N PRO A 272 5.65 5.88 -13.84
CA PRO A 272 5.54 4.48 -13.43
C PRO A 272 5.92 3.52 -14.58
N VAL A 273 6.34 2.31 -14.24
CA VAL A 273 6.61 1.26 -15.24
C VAL A 273 5.33 0.97 -16.02
N THR A 274 5.41 0.95 -17.35
CA THR A 274 4.25 0.68 -18.21
C THR A 274 4.07 -0.79 -18.51
N ASN A 275 2.87 -1.19 -18.96
CA ASN A 275 2.63 -2.54 -19.45
C ASN A 275 3.65 -2.96 -20.53
N ARG A 276 3.98 -2.05 -21.46
CA ARG A 276 4.98 -2.32 -22.52
C ARG A 276 6.37 -2.60 -21.95
N LEU A 277 6.80 -1.86 -20.94
CA LEU A 277 8.14 -2.06 -20.37
C LEU A 277 8.19 -3.36 -19.56
N TYR A 278 7.09 -3.70 -18.87
CA TYR A 278 6.99 -4.91 -18.06
C TYR A 278 7.07 -6.21 -18.87
N THR A 279 6.62 -6.22 -20.14
CA THR A 279 6.70 -7.43 -21.00
C THR A 279 8.12 -7.86 -21.34
N LEU A 280 9.12 -7.00 -21.11
CA LEU A 280 10.52 -7.39 -21.29
C LEU A 280 10.89 -8.57 -20.37
N LEU A 281 10.37 -8.59 -19.14
CA LEU A 281 10.54 -9.70 -18.20
C LEU A 281 9.45 -10.75 -18.35
N VAL A 282 8.19 -10.34 -18.53
CA VAL A 282 7.03 -11.24 -18.59
C VAL A 282 6.33 -11.12 -19.96
N PRO A 283 6.83 -11.79 -21.01
CA PRO A 283 6.28 -11.67 -22.37
C PRO A 283 4.80 -12.04 -22.48
N ASP A 284 4.32 -12.94 -21.62
CA ASP A 284 2.93 -13.39 -21.58
C ASP A 284 2.02 -12.45 -20.77
N HIS A 285 2.54 -11.32 -20.27
CA HIS A 285 1.73 -10.27 -19.64
C HIS A 285 0.77 -9.68 -20.67
N ALA A 286 -0.47 -10.19 -20.64
CA ALA A 286 -1.49 -9.86 -21.61
C ALA A 286 -2.17 -8.53 -21.27
N TYR A 287 -2.13 -7.60 -22.20
CA TYR A 287 -2.90 -6.35 -22.17
C TYR A 287 -3.37 -5.98 -23.58
N PRO A 288 -4.52 -5.31 -23.73
CA PRO A 288 -4.92 -4.76 -25.03
C PRO A 288 -3.87 -3.79 -25.53
N SER A 289 -3.47 -3.81 -26.81
CA SER A 289 -2.36 -2.97 -27.30
C SER A 289 -2.56 -1.45 -27.05
N ALA A 290 -3.81 -0.98 -26.97
CA ALA A 290 -4.14 0.40 -26.60
C ALA A 290 -3.74 0.78 -25.15
N GLU A 291 -3.45 -0.22 -24.31
CA GLU A 291 -3.05 -0.08 -22.92
C GLU A 291 -1.53 -0.16 -22.70
N ALA A 292 -0.74 -0.17 -23.78
CA ALA A 292 0.73 -0.29 -23.72
C ALA A 292 1.39 0.76 -22.82
N GLU A 293 0.88 1.99 -22.84
CA GLU A 293 1.39 3.12 -22.05
C GLU A 293 0.66 3.31 -20.71
N LEU A 294 -0.26 2.41 -20.34
CA LEU A 294 -0.82 2.42 -18.99
C LEU A 294 0.23 1.91 -18.00
N PRO A 295 0.26 2.44 -16.78
CA PRO A 295 1.11 1.89 -15.72
C PRO A 295 0.75 0.43 -15.46
N VAL A 296 1.75 -0.45 -15.33
CA VAL A 296 1.53 -1.85 -14.94
C VAL A 296 0.94 -1.89 -13.53
N VAL A 297 -0.06 -2.76 -13.33
CA VAL A 297 -0.77 -2.94 -12.06
C VAL A 297 -1.06 -4.41 -11.83
N GLY A 298 -1.58 -4.77 -10.66
CA GLY A 298 -1.82 -6.17 -10.32
C GLY A 298 -0.52 -6.93 -10.05
N VAL A 299 0.56 -6.19 -9.77
CA VAL A 299 1.90 -6.72 -9.47
C VAL A 299 2.17 -6.65 -7.98
N SER A 300 2.75 -7.72 -7.44
CA SER A 300 3.22 -7.78 -6.07
C SER A 300 4.54 -7.01 -5.91
N TRP A 301 4.98 -6.84 -4.66
CA TRP A 301 6.28 -6.25 -4.39
C TRP A 301 7.43 -7.12 -4.94
N TYR A 302 7.26 -8.44 -4.94
CA TYR A 302 8.26 -9.36 -5.51
C TYR A 302 8.40 -9.19 -7.02
N ASP A 303 7.27 -9.03 -7.72
CA ASP A 303 7.26 -8.76 -9.16
C ASP A 303 8.02 -7.46 -9.46
N ALA A 304 7.75 -6.41 -8.67
CA ALA A 304 8.36 -5.11 -8.81
C ALA A 304 9.88 -5.13 -8.57
N VAL A 305 10.35 -5.81 -7.50
CA VAL A 305 11.79 -5.96 -7.21
C VAL A 305 12.49 -6.83 -8.25
N LEU A 306 11.88 -7.94 -8.65
CA LEU A 306 12.44 -8.84 -9.66
C LEU A 306 12.61 -8.10 -11.00
N PHE A 307 11.58 -7.37 -11.43
CA PHE A 307 11.65 -6.54 -12.62
C PHE A 307 12.74 -5.48 -12.52
N ALA A 308 12.75 -4.71 -11.42
CA ALA A 308 13.71 -3.63 -11.23
C ALA A 308 15.15 -4.14 -11.27
N GLY A 309 15.46 -5.22 -10.55
CA GLY A 309 16.78 -5.85 -10.56
C GLY A 309 17.15 -6.38 -11.96
N TRP A 310 16.23 -7.07 -12.62
CA TRP A 310 16.46 -7.62 -13.96
C TRP A 310 16.81 -6.52 -14.97
N VAL A 311 16.23 -5.33 -14.90
CA VAL A 311 16.59 -4.20 -15.77
C VAL A 311 17.73 -3.32 -15.24
N GLY A 312 18.49 -3.75 -14.24
CA GLY A 312 19.65 -3.00 -13.72
C GLY A 312 19.32 -1.80 -12.83
N CYS A 313 18.10 -1.79 -12.28
CA CYS A 313 17.55 -0.77 -11.40
C CYS A 313 17.20 -1.36 -10.03
N ARG A 314 16.51 -0.56 -9.21
CA ARG A 314 15.88 -0.96 -7.95
C ARG A 314 14.55 -0.22 -7.77
N LEU A 315 13.80 -0.55 -6.72
CA LEU A 315 12.73 0.32 -6.25
C LEU A 315 13.33 1.55 -5.53
N PRO A 316 12.65 2.71 -5.57
CA PRO A 316 13.04 3.84 -4.74
C PRO A 316 12.89 3.51 -3.26
N THR A 317 13.72 4.10 -2.41
CA THR A 317 13.37 4.17 -0.99
C THR A 317 12.16 5.08 -0.82
N GLU A 318 11.46 4.93 0.29
CA GLU A 318 10.36 5.80 0.66
C GLU A 318 10.80 7.27 0.72
N ALA A 319 12.01 7.53 1.21
CA ALA A 319 12.55 8.87 1.33
C ALA A 319 12.90 9.48 -0.04
N GLU A 320 13.50 8.70 -0.94
CA GLU A 320 13.73 9.11 -2.32
C GLU A 320 12.42 9.44 -3.02
N TRP A 321 11.40 8.60 -2.83
CA TRP A 321 10.08 8.80 -3.41
C TRP A 321 9.42 10.09 -2.91
N GLU A 322 9.41 10.34 -1.58
CA GLU A 322 8.81 11.56 -1.01
C GLU A 322 9.54 12.83 -1.44
N PHE A 323 10.88 12.80 -1.44
CA PHE A 323 11.72 13.89 -1.91
C PHE A 323 11.40 14.24 -3.37
N ALA A 324 11.39 13.23 -4.23
CA ALA A 324 11.10 13.36 -5.65
C ALA A 324 9.67 13.82 -5.91
N CYS A 325 8.69 13.31 -5.15
CA CYS A 325 7.27 13.65 -5.27
C CYS A 325 7.05 15.14 -5.01
N GLY A 326 7.55 15.63 -3.87
CA GLY A 326 7.39 17.00 -3.45
C GLY A 326 8.13 18.01 -4.32
N ALA A 327 9.28 17.64 -4.88
CA ALA A 327 10.12 18.47 -5.75
C ALA A 327 10.36 19.91 -5.20
N GLY A 328 10.56 20.02 -3.89
CA GLY A 328 10.77 21.29 -3.18
C GLY A 328 9.51 22.11 -2.86
N SER A 329 8.31 21.60 -3.19
CA SER A 329 7.04 22.25 -2.85
C SER A 329 6.82 22.34 -1.34
N ALA A 330 6.29 23.47 -0.88
CA ALA A 330 5.83 23.67 0.49
C ALA A 330 4.37 23.22 0.71
N HIS A 331 3.64 22.92 -0.36
CA HIS A 331 2.25 22.47 -0.30
C HIS A 331 2.15 20.99 0.08
N ASP A 332 0.92 20.48 0.24
CA ASP A 332 0.68 19.05 0.51
C ASP A 332 0.88 18.16 -0.73
N TRP A 333 0.92 18.77 -1.92
CA TRP A 333 1.29 18.17 -3.20
C TRP A 333 2.47 18.96 -3.81
N CYS A 334 2.94 18.57 -5.00
CA CYS A 334 3.93 19.32 -5.77
C CYS A 334 3.43 20.70 -6.26
N CYS A 335 2.16 21.02 -5.99
CA CYS A 335 1.46 22.21 -6.42
C CYS A 335 0.39 22.62 -5.38
N ALA A 336 -0.24 23.77 -5.59
CA ALA A 336 -1.39 24.19 -4.80
C ALA A 336 -2.62 23.32 -5.09
N ALA A 337 -3.53 23.18 -4.11
CA ALA A 337 -4.67 22.28 -4.20
C ALA A 337 -5.58 22.57 -5.40
N GLU A 338 -5.75 23.85 -5.74
CA GLU A 338 -6.64 24.33 -6.82
C GLU A 338 -6.19 23.86 -8.21
N VAL A 339 -4.89 23.59 -8.37
CA VAL A 339 -4.31 23.14 -9.64
C VAL A 339 -3.93 21.66 -9.63
N LEU A 340 -4.19 20.94 -8.53
CA LEU A 340 -3.95 19.51 -8.42
C LEU A 340 -4.53 18.69 -9.59
N PRO A 341 -5.74 18.97 -10.13
CA PRO A 341 -6.27 18.21 -11.26
C PRO A 341 -5.43 18.31 -12.55
N ALA A 342 -4.54 19.30 -12.66
CA ALA A 342 -3.60 19.41 -13.78
C ALA A 342 -2.37 18.51 -13.62
N HIS A 343 -2.06 18.05 -12.40
CA HIS A 343 -0.89 17.26 -12.04
C HIS A 343 -1.22 15.81 -11.61
N SER A 344 -2.52 15.46 -11.54
CA SER A 344 -2.97 14.21 -10.91
C SER A 344 -4.04 13.47 -11.70
N TRP A 345 -4.09 12.16 -11.44
CA TRP A 345 -5.22 11.28 -11.77
C TRP A 345 -5.73 10.62 -10.49
N CYS A 346 -6.72 11.23 -9.83
CA CYS A 346 -7.31 10.73 -8.59
C CYS A 346 -8.81 10.41 -8.77
N SER A 347 -9.48 10.00 -7.70
CA SER A 347 -10.92 9.65 -7.72
C SER A 347 -11.79 10.72 -8.37
N ASP A 348 -11.45 11.99 -8.19
CA ASP A 348 -12.28 13.12 -8.61
C ASP A 348 -12.20 13.43 -10.11
N ASN A 349 -11.14 12.98 -10.80
CA ASN A 349 -10.90 13.35 -12.20
C ASN A 349 -10.52 12.17 -13.11
N ALA A 350 -10.21 10.99 -12.56
CA ALA A 350 -9.75 9.86 -13.36
C ALA A 350 -10.91 9.06 -13.99
N GLY A 351 -12.15 9.27 -13.54
CA GLY A 351 -13.32 8.56 -14.09
C GLY A 351 -13.25 7.05 -13.87
N GLY A 352 -12.72 6.62 -12.72
CA GLY A 352 -12.68 5.22 -12.30
C GLY A 352 -11.76 4.32 -13.12
N ARG A 353 -10.77 4.87 -13.83
CA ARG A 353 -9.77 4.10 -14.61
C ARG A 353 -8.37 4.71 -14.51
N ARG A 354 -7.35 3.87 -14.69
CA ARG A 354 -5.95 4.32 -14.92
C ARG A 354 -5.82 5.02 -16.28
N HIS A 355 -4.83 5.89 -16.41
CA HIS A 355 -4.57 6.69 -17.61
C HIS A 355 -3.15 6.46 -18.14
N PRO A 356 -2.88 6.73 -19.43
CA PRO A 356 -1.52 6.64 -19.96
C PRO A 356 -0.59 7.54 -19.16
N VAL A 357 0.61 7.03 -18.89
CA VAL A 357 1.59 7.74 -18.08
C VAL A 357 2.01 9.06 -18.73
N GLY A 358 2.37 10.05 -17.92
CA GLY A 358 2.91 11.32 -18.41
C GLY A 358 1.91 12.23 -19.14
N THR A 359 0.61 11.99 -18.98
CA THR A 359 -0.45 12.78 -19.65
C THR A 359 -0.88 14.04 -18.89
N ARG A 360 -0.50 14.15 -17.61
CA ARG A 360 -0.67 15.35 -16.77
C ARG A 360 0.62 16.17 -16.69
N ALA A 361 0.55 17.36 -16.12
CA ALA A 361 1.73 18.19 -15.93
C ALA A 361 2.69 17.53 -14.92
N PRO A 362 4.01 17.52 -15.19
CA PRO A 362 4.99 17.00 -14.24
C PRO A 362 5.15 17.95 -13.05
N ASN A 363 5.86 17.49 -12.00
CA ASN A 363 6.36 18.38 -10.96
C ASN A 363 7.57 19.20 -11.43
N ALA A 364 8.15 20.01 -10.54
CA ALA A 364 9.26 20.91 -10.86
C ALA A 364 10.54 20.20 -11.32
N TRP A 365 10.66 18.88 -11.13
CA TRP A 365 11.79 18.06 -11.55
C TRP A 365 11.45 17.15 -12.75
N GLY A 366 10.34 17.38 -13.43
CA GLY A 366 10.03 16.63 -14.66
C GLY A 366 9.49 15.21 -14.42
N LEU A 367 9.05 14.90 -13.20
CA LEU A 367 8.43 13.64 -12.82
C LEU A 367 6.90 13.74 -12.90
N TYR A 368 6.29 12.73 -13.47
CA TYR A 368 4.86 12.63 -13.75
C TYR A 368 4.19 11.63 -12.83
N ASP A 369 2.87 11.78 -12.70
CA ASP A 369 1.99 10.83 -12.00
C ASP A 369 2.43 10.57 -10.54
N MET A 370 3.11 11.53 -9.90
CA MET A 370 3.53 11.44 -8.49
C MET A 370 2.35 11.60 -7.51
N HIS A 371 1.18 12.03 -8.02
CA HIS A 371 -0.05 12.28 -7.27
C HIS A 371 -1.21 11.56 -7.97
N GLY A 372 -1.35 10.25 -7.78
CA GLY A 372 -2.41 9.45 -8.40
C GLY A 372 -1.93 8.57 -9.57
N ASN A 373 -2.86 8.22 -10.45
CA ASN A 373 -2.79 7.17 -11.46
C ASN A 373 -2.68 5.78 -10.81
N VAL A 374 -1.55 5.44 -10.18
CA VAL A 374 -1.38 4.18 -9.45
C VAL A 374 -0.59 4.40 -8.17
N TRP A 375 -0.89 3.62 -7.14
CA TRP A 375 0.00 3.46 -6.00
C TRP A 375 1.31 2.81 -6.46
N GLU A 376 2.40 3.13 -5.78
CA GLU A 376 3.72 2.68 -6.18
C GLU A 376 4.48 2.03 -5.03
N TRP A 377 4.92 0.80 -5.26
CA TRP A 377 5.81 0.10 -4.33
C TRP A 377 7.12 0.84 -4.12
N CYS A 378 7.51 0.97 -2.87
CA CYS A 378 8.84 1.37 -2.44
C CYS A 378 9.62 0.15 -1.91
N ALA A 379 10.93 0.31 -1.78
CA ALA A 379 11.81 -0.71 -1.23
C ALA A 379 11.52 -0.99 0.25
N ASP A 380 11.16 0.03 1.01
CA ASP A 380 11.08 0.02 2.48
C ASP A 380 10.06 -0.96 3.05
N THR A 381 10.45 -1.59 4.17
CA THR A 381 9.51 -2.24 5.09
C THR A 381 8.82 -1.18 5.92
N TYR A 382 7.50 -1.23 5.97
CA TYR A 382 6.71 -0.28 6.71
C TYR A 382 6.79 -0.55 8.21
N PHE A 383 7.35 0.41 8.93
CA PHE A 383 7.16 0.53 10.38
C PHE A 383 6.34 1.78 10.68
N PRO A 384 5.26 1.67 11.45
CA PRO A 384 4.42 2.81 11.82
C PRO A 384 5.20 3.95 12.50
N ASP A 385 6.27 3.64 13.22
CA ASP A 385 7.06 4.60 13.99
C ASP A 385 8.44 4.92 13.39
N PHE A 386 8.73 4.42 12.16
CA PHE A 386 10.04 4.56 11.50
C PHE A 386 10.61 5.98 11.59
N TYR A 387 9.77 6.99 11.35
CA TYR A 387 10.17 8.40 11.32
C TYR A 387 10.75 8.90 12.65
N SER A 388 10.44 8.25 13.78
CA SER A 388 10.96 8.61 15.10
C SER A 388 12.41 8.16 15.31
N TRP A 389 12.87 7.19 14.53
CA TRP A 389 14.22 6.59 14.62
C TRP A 389 14.92 6.49 13.26
N SER A 390 14.38 7.17 12.25
CA SER A 390 14.91 7.24 10.88
C SER A 390 16.33 7.82 10.88
N PRO A 391 17.31 7.16 10.23
CA PRO A 391 18.64 7.72 10.10
C PRO A 391 18.62 8.96 9.19
N ARG A 392 19.49 9.93 9.48
CA ARG A 392 19.48 11.21 8.75
C ARG A 392 19.93 11.08 7.30
N ARG A 393 20.87 10.19 6.98
CA ARG A 393 21.45 10.06 5.64
C ARG A 393 20.93 8.80 4.99
N ASP A 394 20.40 8.93 3.77
CA ASP A 394 19.91 7.84 2.93
C ASP A 394 19.09 6.80 3.74
N PRO A 395 17.97 7.20 4.38
CA PRO A 395 17.18 6.31 5.20
C PRO A 395 16.53 5.22 4.35
N PHE A 396 16.54 4.03 4.92
CA PHE A 396 15.94 2.85 4.36
C PHE A 396 15.50 1.93 5.51
N ALA A 397 14.21 1.65 5.58
CA ALA A 397 13.61 0.81 6.60
C ALA A 397 13.66 -0.67 6.20
N HIS A 398 14.28 -1.50 7.04
CA HIS A 398 14.38 -2.96 6.86
C HIS A 398 14.45 -3.65 8.24
N ASN A 399 14.11 -4.95 8.30
CA ASN A 399 14.14 -5.76 9.54
C ASN A 399 15.52 -6.39 9.86
N GLY A 400 16.59 -5.97 9.19
CA GLY A 400 17.89 -6.66 9.20
C GLY A 400 17.94 -7.86 8.24
N GLY A 401 19.14 -8.24 7.80
CA GLY A 401 19.30 -9.23 6.72
C GLY A 401 18.86 -8.69 5.35
N LEU A 402 18.63 -9.58 4.38
CA LEU A 402 18.09 -9.22 3.06
C LEU A 402 16.67 -8.72 3.22
N ASN A 403 16.36 -7.56 2.64
CA ASN A 403 15.02 -6.95 2.70
C ASN A 403 13.98 -7.67 1.80
N LEU A 404 14.08 -8.99 1.68
CA LEU A 404 13.33 -9.86 0.77
C LEU A 404 12.36 -10.79 1.53
N ALA A 405 12.16 -10.56 2.84
CA ALA A 405 11.36 -11.44 3.69
C ALA A 405 9.87 -11.40 3.32
N ALA A 406 9.25 -12.59 3.35
CA ALA A 406 8.04 -12.80 2.58
C ALA A 406 6.74 -12.24 3.21
N THR A 407 6.82 -11.86 4.48
CA THR A 407 5.68 -11.55 5.35
C THR A 407 5.73 -10.12 5.84
N GLU A 408 6.44 -9.24 5.13
CA GLU A 408 6.59 -7.85 5.50
C GLU A 408 5.58 -6.98 4.77
N HIS A 409 5.01 -6.03 5.52
CA HIS A 409 4.29 -4.93 4.92
C HIS A 409 5.31 -4.01 4.26
N LYS A 410 5.19 -3.81 2.96
CA LYS A 410 6.06 -2.92 2.19
C LYS A 410 5.36 -1.61 1.97
N VAL A 411 6.14 -0.53 1.93
CA VAL A 411 5.61 0.82 1.73
C VAL A 411 5.08 0.97 0.30
N SER A 412 3.93 1.62 0.17
CA SER A 412 3.39 2.11 -1.10
C SER A 412 3.02 3.60 -0.99
N ARG A 413 3.23 4.36 -2.07
CA ARG A 413 3.07 5.83 -2.09
C ARG A 413 2.27 6.32 -3.31
N GLY A 414 1.89 7.60 -3.32
CA GLY A 414 1.37 8.31 -4.50
C GLY A 414 -0.14 8.44 -4.62
N GLY A 415 -0.91 7.49 -4.09
CA GLY A 415 -2.33 7.40 -4.40
C GLY A 415 -2.58 6.84 -5.80
N GLY A 416 -3.79 6.37 -6.06
CA GLY A 416 -4.19 5.81 -7.35
C GLY A 416 -5.38 6.55 -7.97
N TYR A 417 -5.79 6.11 -9.16
CA TYR A 417 -6.96 6.64 -9.87
C TYR A 417 -8.29 6.48 -9.09
N LEU A 418 -8.33 5.60 -8.09
CA LEU A 418 -9.45 5.43 -7.17
C LEU A 418 -9.27 6.15 -5.85
N ALA A 419 -8.07 6.68 -5.55
CA ALA A 419 -7.77 7.26 -4.26
C ALA A 419 -8.32 8.68 -4.16
N LEU A 420 -8.81 9.04 -2.97
CA LEU A 420 -9.22 10.41 -2.66
C LEU A 420 -8.02 11.36 -2.76
N PRO A 421 -8.19 12.64 -3.14
CA PRO A 421 -7.09 13.59 -3.29
C PRO A 421 -6.13 13.67 -2.09
N GLU A 422 -6.65 13.56 -0.87
CA GLU A 422 -5.85 13.57 0.36
C GLU A 422 -4.92 12.36 0.52
N MET A 423 -5.23 11.24 -0.14
CA MET A 423 -4.39 10.05 -0.21
C MET A 423 -3.27 10.20 -1.25
N CYS A 424 -3.38 11.18 -2.15
CA CYS A 424 -2.38 11.51 -3.14
C CYS A 424 -1.36 12.56 -2.66
N ARG A 425 -1.41 13.00 -1.40
CA ARG A 425 -0.45 13.96 -0.84
C ARG A 425 0.97 13.39 -0.87
N THR A 426 1.96 14.28 -1.01
CA THR A 426 3.39 13.94 -0.98
C THR A 426 3.78 13.07 0.21
N ARG A 427 3.22 13.36 1.38
CA ARG A 427 3.57 12.74 2.65
C ARG A 427 2.70 11.53 3.01
N PHE A 428 1.65 11.24 2.23
CA PHE A 428 0.76 10.12 2.54
C PHE A 428 1.51 8.81 2.38
N ARG A 429 1.50 8.00 3.43
CA ARG A 429 2.15 6.68 3.49
C ARG A 429 1.07 5.60 3.51
N LEU A 430 1.25 4.56 2.71
CA LEU A 430 0.48 3.34 2.78
C LEU A 430 1.41 2.15 2.92
N HIS A 431 0.86 1.01 3.33
CA HIS A 431 1.54 -0.25 3.26
C HIS A 431 0.58 -1.38 2.90
N ASP A 432 1.13 -2.38 2.25
CA ASP A 432 0.44 -3.58 1.81
C ASP A 432 1.41 -4.78 2.03
N PRO A 433 0.93 -6.00 2.30
CA PRO A 433 1.80 -7.18 2.36
C PRO A 433 2.59 -7.35 1.07
N ALA A 434 3.85 -7.82 1.12
CA ALA A 434 4.70 -7.95 -0.07
C ALA A 434 4.09 -8.81 -1.20
N GLY A 435 3.31 -9.84 -0.86
CA GLY A 435 2.62 -10.69 -1.84
C GLY A 435 1.28 -10.14 -2.34
N TYR A 436 0.83 -9.01 -1.81
CA TYR A 436 -0.43 -8.38 -2.20
C TYR A 436 -0.33 -7.76 -3.59
N SER A 437 -1.42 -7.83 -4.35
CA SER A 437 -1.54 -7.11 -5.61
C SER A 437 -2.93 -6.47 -5.72
N ALA A 438 -3.02 -5.37 -6.47
CA ALA A 438 -4.27 -4.63 -6.67
C ALA A 438 -4.31 -3.95 -8.05
N PRO A 439 -5.50 -3.68 -8.61
CA PRO A 439 -5.66 -3.12 -9.96
C PRO A 439 -5.19 -1.65 -10.10
N ASP A 440 -4.81 -1.01 -9.01
CA ASP A 440 -4.29 0.35 -8.94
C ASP A 440 -2.93 0.38 -8.21
N LEU A 441 -2.23 -0.75 -8.10
CA LEU A 441 -0.91 -0.88 -7.45
C LEU A 441 0.14 -1.32 -8.46
N GLY A 442 1.08 -0.43 -8.74
CA GLY A 442 2.22 -0.60 -9.62
C GLY A 442 3.52 -0.17 -8.93
N PHE A 443 4.48 0.35 -9.69
CA PHE A 443 5.78 0.79 -9.18
C PHE A 443 6.51 1.67 -10.20
N ARG A 444 7.59 2.32 -9.74
CA ARG A 444 8.56 3.02 -10.60
C ARG A 444 9.99 2.62 -10.26
N LEU A 445 10.90 2.87 -11.20
CA LEU A 445 12.31 2.49 -11.06
C LEU A 445 13.14 3.62 -10.46
N ALA A 446 14.14 3.24 -9.67
CA ALA A 446 15.21 4.10 -9.20
C ALA A 446 16.57 3.48 -9.53
N ARG A 447 17.61 4.31 -9.60
CA ARG A 447 19.01 3.90 -9.78
C ARG A 447 19.91 4.83 -8.98
N GLY A 448 21.05 4.35 -8.49
CA GLY A 448 21.99 5.19 -7.75
C GLY A 448 22.63 4.47 -6.56
N PRO A 449 23.46 5.19 -5.77
CA PRO A 449 24.10 4.66 -4.58
C PRO A 449 23.06 4.04 -3.64
N ARG A 450 23.51 3.00 -2.94
CA ARG A 450 22.68 2.23 -2.02
C ARG A 450 22.67 2.94 -0.67
N PRO A 451 21.55 2.99 0.05
CA PRO A 451 21.56 3.30 1.47
C PRO A 451 22.28 2.16 2.18
N VAL A 452 23.44 2.44 2.78
CA VAL A 452 24.25 1.47 3.53
C VAL A 452 24.23 1.90 5.00
N ARG A 453 23.91 0.99 5.91
CA ARG A 453 24.15 1.23 7.34
C ARG A 453 25.66 1.28 7.59
N GLU A 454 26.14 2.26 8.35
CA GLU A 454 27.54 2.28 8.79
C GLU A 454 27.90 0.93 9.44
N GLY A 455 28.84 0.20 8.84
CA GLY A 455 29.33 -1.10 9.31
C GLY A 455 28.72 -2.34 8.64
N GLU A 456 27.77 -2.21 7.71
CA GLU A 456 27.26 -3.33 6.90
C GLU A 456 27.88 -3.28 5.49
N ASP A 457 29.05 -3.91 5.31
CA ASP A 457 29.60 -4.12 3.99
C ASP A 457 28.79 -5.18 3.23
N ASN A 458 28.25 -4.78 2.09
CA ASN A 458 27.98 -5.67 0.96
C ASN A 458 26.95 -6.80 1.18
N VAL A 459 25.84 -6.53 1.88
CA VAL A 459 24.63 -7.35 1.71
C VAL A 459 24.01 -6.96 0.35
N PRO A 460 23.92 -7.87 -0.63
CA PRO A 460 23.25 -7.59 -1.90
C PRO A 460 21.77 -7.26 -1.64
N TRP A 461 21.12 -6.46 -2.49
CA TRP A 461 19.66 -6.29 -2.43
C TRP A 461 18.94 -7.55 -2.88
#